data_AF-A0A1B2R949-F1
#
_entry.id   AF-A0A1B2R949-F1
#
_cell.length_a   1.000
_cell.length_b   1.000
_cell.length_c   1.000
_cell.angle_alpha   90.00
_cell.angle_beta   90.00
_cell.angle_gamma   90.00
#
_symmetry.space_group_name_H-M   'P 1'
#
loop_
_entity.id
_entity.type
_entity.pdbx_description
1 polymer ?
#
loop_
_entity_poly.entity_id
_entity_poly.type
_entity_poly.pdbx_seq_one_letter_code
_entity_poly.pdbx_strand_id
1 'polypeptide(L)' 'MAFPSLADFLAMGRHGAYVWSAYGFCLALMSLNVMQPLLARRRYLKDLARRRRRGVSP' A
#
# COMPACT_ATOMS: atom_id res chain seq x y z
N MET A 1 2.09 24.72 -27.03
CA MET A 1 1.94 24.56 -25.57
C MET A 1 2.03 23.06 -25.27
N ALA A 2 2.82 22.64 -24.28
CA ALA A 2 3.28 21.26 -24.15
C ALA A 2 2.16 20.23 -23.91
N PHE A 3 1.04 20.61 -23.28
CA PHE A 3 -0.17 19.78 -23.15
C PHE A 3 -1.39 20.70 -23.10
N PRO A 4 -2.47 20.45 -23.88
CA PRO A 4 -3.64 21.31 -23.90
C PRO A 4 -4.58 21.12 -22.69
N SER A 5 -4.46 20.01 -21.96
CA SER A 5 -5.27 19.73 -20.77
C SER A 5 -4.59 18.76 -19.80
N LEU A 6 -5.02 18.74 -18.54
CA LEU A 6 -4.61 17.72 -17.56
C LEU A 6 -5.03 16.31 -17.98
N ALA A 7 -6.12 16.18 -18.73
CA ALA A 7 -6.57 14.91 -19.29
C ALA A 7 -5.61 14.38 -20.35
N ASP A 8 -5.06 15.24 -21.22
CA ASP A 8 -4.04 14.86 -22.21
C ASP A 8 -2.68 14.55 -21.57
N PHE A 9 -2.38 15.15 -20.42
CA PHE A 9 -1.21 14.78 -19.62
C PHE A 9 -1.38 13.40 -18.96
N LEU A 10 -2.57 13.08 -18.46
CA LEU A 10 -2.87 11.75 -17.94
C LEU A 10 -2.92 10.70 -19.06
N ALA A 11 -3.56 11.05 -20.17
CA ALA A 11 -3.71 10.28 -21.39
C ALA A 11 -2.69 10.73 -22.43
N MET A 12 -1.39 10.73 -22.06
CA MET A 12 -0.22 10.93 -22.95
C MET A 12 -0.16 9.83 -24.03
N GLY A 13 -1.19 9.75 -24.87
CA GLY A 13 -1.44 8.71 -25.86
C GLY A 13 -0.96 7.32 -25.44
N ARG A 14 -0.06 6.76 -26.25
CA ARG A 14 0.48 5.40 -26.10
C ARG A 14 1.48 5.23 -24.94
N HIS A 15 2.01 6.32 -24.39
CA HIS A 15 3.03 6.27 -23.33
C HIS A 15 2.43 6.41 -21.92
N GLY A 16 1.25 7.04 -21.79
CA GLY A 16 0.58 7.21 -20.50
C GLY A 16 0.34 5.88 -19.79
N ALA A 17 -0.14 4.86 -20.50
CA ALA A 17 -0.35 3.53 -19.93
C ALA A 17 0.93 2.92 -19.32
N TYR A 18 2.09 3.13 -19.93
CA TYR A 18 3.38 2.64 -19.42
C TYR A 18 3.80 3.36 -18.14
N VAL A 19 3.72 4.70 -18.14
CA VAL A 19 4.09 5.54 -17.00
C VAL A 19 3.19 5.26 -15.80
N TRP A 20 1.87 5.25 -15.99
CA TRP A 20 0.93 4.96 -14.93
C TRP A 20 1.05 3.53 -14.40
N SER A 21 1.33 2.56 -15.27
CA SER A 21 1.59 1.18 -14.83
C SER A 21 2.85 1.09 -13.96
N ALA A 22 3.94 1.77 -14.34
CA ALA A 22 5.17 1.81 -13.55
C ALA A 22 4.97 2.48 -12.18
N TYR A 23 4.26 3.62 -12.14
CA TYR A 23 3.87 4.27 -10.88
C TYR A 23 2.97 3.38 -10.03
N GLY A 24 1.95 2.77 -10.63
CA GLY A 24 1.05 1.85 -9.95
C GLY A 24 1.80 0.65 -9.35
N PHE A 25 2.75 0.09 -10.10
CA PHE A 25 3.58 -1.02 -9.62
C PHE A 25 4.49 -0.60 -8.46
N CYS A 26 5.14 0.55 -8.58
CA CYS A 26 5.97 1.11 -7.50
C CYS A 26 5.15 1.34 -6.22
N LEU A 27 3.98 1.97 -6.37
CA LEU A 27 3.08 2.28 -5.26
C LEU A 27 2.51 0.99 -4.63
N ALA A 28 2.21 -0.02 -5.44
CA ALA A 28 1.80 -1.34 -4.97
C ALA A 28 2.92 -2.01 -4.15
N LEU A 29 4.16 -2.03 -4.65
CA LEU A 29 5.29 -2.61 -3.93
C LEU A 29 5.56 -1.87 -2.61
N MET A 30 5.52 -0.54 -2.62
CA MET A 30 5.68 0.27 -1.41
C MET A 30 4.55 0.00 -0.41
N SER A 31 3.31 -0.09 -0.88
CA SER A 31 2.15 -0.40 -0.04
C SER A 31 2.23 -1.81 0.54
N LEU A 32 2.68 -2.80 -0.22
CA LEU A 32 2.89 -4.16 0.25
C LEU A 32 3.93 -4.18 1.36
N ASN A 33 5.05 -3.46 1.20
CA ASN A 33 6.09 -3.36 2.21
C ASN A 33 5.56 -2.79 3.54
N VAL A 34 4.64 -1.82 3.48
CA VAL A 34 4.00 -1.23 4.66
C VAL A 34 2.87 -2.12 5.22
N MET A 35 2.09 -2.77 4.37
CA MET A 35 0.98 -3.63 4.80
C MET A 35 1.48 -4.85 5.58
N GLN A 36 2.57 -5.50 5.16
CA GLN A 36 3.11 -6.67 5.85
C GLN A 36 3.34 -6.46 7.37
N PRO A 37 4.10 -5.44 7.82
CA PRO A 37 4.31 -5.20 9.25
C PRO A 37 3.03 -4.72 9.94
N LEU A 38 2.15 -3.99 9.27
CA LEU A 38 0.86 -3.59 9.85
C LEU A 38 -0.04 -4.80 10.16
N LEU A 39 -0.14 -5.75 9.23
CA LEU A 39 -0.91 -6.98 9.45
C LEU A 39 -0.26 -7.85 10.54
N ALA A 40 1.08 -7.97 10.55
CA ALA A 40 1.81 -8.68 11.58
C ALA A 40 1.58 -8.06 12.97
N ARG A 41 1.67 -6.74 13.08
CA ARG A 41 1.41 -5.99 14.32
C ARG A 41 -0.03 -6.18 14.80
N ARG A 42 -1.00 -6.16 13.89
CA ARG A 42 -2.42 -6.44 14.21
C ARG A 42 -2.61 -7.85 14.77
N ARG A 43 -1.94 -8.86 14.21
CA ARG A 43 -1.98 -10.24 14.73
C ARG A 43 -1.33 -10.32 16.12
N TYR A 44 -0.14 -9.74 16.26
CA TYR A 44 0.59 -9.70 17.53
C TYR A 44 -0.21 -9.06 18.67
N LEU A 45 -0.84 -7.91 18.43
CA LEU A 45 -1.68 -7.24 19.43
C LEU A 45 -2.92 -8.07 19.80
N LYS A 46 -3.54 -8.77 18.83
CA LYS A 46 -4.65 -9.69 19.12
C LYS A 46 -4.21 -10.85 20.00
N ASP A 47 -3.01 -11.39 19.77
CA ASP A 47 -2.45 -12.48 20.58
C ASP A 47 -2.10 -12.01 21.99
N LEU A 48 -1.51 -10.82 22.15
CA LEU A 48 -1.27 -10.21 23.45
C LEU A 48 -2.57 -9.96 24.23
N ALA A 49 -3.61 -9.45 23.56
CA ALA A 49 -4.93 -9.24 24.17
C ALA A 49 -5.56 -10.57 24.62
N ARG A 50 -5.31 -11.67 23.90
CA ARG A 50 -5.78 -13.02 24.27
C ARG A 50 -4.99 -13.60 25.44
N ARG A 51 -3.66 -13.40 25.50
CA ARG A 51 -2.80 -13.83 26.62
C ARG A 51 -3.11 -13.08 27.92
N ARG A 52 -3.37 -11.77 27.84
CA ARG A 52 -3.75 -10.96 29.01
C ARG A 52 -5.08 -11.40 29.65
N ARG A 53 -6.04 -11.89 28.85
CA ARG A 53 -7.30 -12.46 29.36
C ARG A 53 -7.13 -13.82 30.04
N ARG A 54 -6.07 -14.57 29.73
CA ARG A 54 -5.85 -15.89 30.31
C ARG A 54 -5.16 -15.86 31.67
N GLY A 55 -4.85 -14.68 32.21
CA GLY A 55 -4.42 -14.52 33.60
C GLY A 55 -3.41 -15.58 34.02
N VAL A 56 -2.34 -15.79 33.23
CA VAL A 56 -1.16 -16.48 33.74
C VAL A 56 -0.48 -15.48 34.68
N SER A 57 -1.08 -15.35 35.86
CA SER A 57 -0.41 -14.92 37.07
C SER A 57 0.60 -16.03 37.38
N PRO A 58 1.90 -15.72 37.53
CA PRO A 58 2.87 -16.67 38.06
C PRO A 58 2.51 -17.10 39.49
#